data_AF-A0A6G1QNW8-F1
#
_entry.id   AF-A0A6G1QNW8-F1
#
_cell.length_a   1.000
_cell.length_b   1.000
_cell.length_c   1.000
_cell.angle_alpha   90.00
_cell.angle_beta   90.00
_cell.angle_gamma   90.00
#
_symmetry.space_group_name_H-M   'P 1'
#
loop_
_entity.id
_entity.type
_entity.pdbx_description
1 polymer ?
#
loop_
_entity_poly.entity_id
_entity_poly.type
_entity_poly.pdbx_seq_one_letter_code
_entity_poly.pdbx_strand_id
1 'polypeptide(L)'
;MPCSEQVPVSLQMRELLNTYYPIEIDANLRFEEKLALMVEGDGCKVFFDSLSEHQVPLLILSAGVGDVLEEVIRQNHVFHPNIHVISNYMEFDLTGLL
;
A
#
# COMPACT_ATOMS: atom_id res chain seq x y z
N MET A 1 8.36 9.56 -31.31
CA MET A 1 7.63 9.81 -30.06
C MET A 1 6.28 9.12 -30.18
N PRO A 2 6.13 7.84 -29.80
CA PRO A 2 4.81 7.23 -29.77
C PRO A 2 4.09 7.68 -28.50
N CYS A 3 2.84 8.13 -28.65
CA CYS A 3 1.92 8.34 -27.54
C CYS A 3 1.81 7.04 -26.73
N SER A 4 2.01 7.12 -25.43
CA SER A 4 1.78 6.01 -24.51
C SER A 4 0.32 5.58 -24.60
N GLU A 5 0.08 4.37 -25.12
CA GLU A 5 -1.22 3.70 -25.03
C GLU A 5 -1.62 3.64 -23.56
N GLN A 6 -2.66 4.37 -23.20
CA GLN A 6 -3.24 4.33 -21.87
C GLN A 6 -3.96 2.98 -21.72
N VAL A 7 -3.41 2.10 -20.90
CA VAL A 7 -4.01 0.81 -20.55
C VAL A 7 -5.39 1.07 -19.92
N PRO A 8 -6.46 0.34 -20.30
CA PRO A 8 -7.77 0.51 -19.69
C PRO A 8 -7.71 0.31 -18.17
N VAL A 9 -8.34 1.21 -17.41
CA VAL A 9 -8.42 1.18 -15.94
C VAL A 9 -8.82 -0.19 -15.39
N SER A 10 -9.79 -0.84 -16.04
CA SER A 10 -10.26 -2.18 -15.64
C SER A 10 -9.18 -3.25 -15.76
N LEU A 11 -8.24 -3.08 -16.69
CA LEU A 11 -7.09 -3.96 -16.86
C LEU A 11 -6.03 -3.67 -15.79
N GLN A 12 -5.74 -2.40 -15.51
CA GLN A 12 -4.80 -1.98 -14.46
C GLN A 12 -5.23 -2.46 -13.07
N MET A 13 -6.51 -2.29 -12.71
CA MET A 13 -7.05 -2.80 -11.45
C MET A 13 -6.99 -4.33 -11.37
N ARG A 14 -7.19 -5.02 -12.49
CA ARG A 14 -7.09 -6.49 -12.54
C ARG A 14 -5.64 -6.97 -12.41
N GLU A 15 -4.70 -6.23 -12.96
CA GLU A 15 -3.27 -6.49 -12.79
C GLU A 15 -2.85 -6.26 -11.34
N LEU A 16 -3.26 -5.15 -10.71
CA LEU A 16 -3.02 -4.91 -9.28
C LEU A 16 -3.60 -6.05 -8.44
N LEU A 17 -4.87 -6.42 -8.67
CA LEU A 17 -5.50 -7.52 -7.94
C LEU A 17 -4.70 -8.83 -8.10
N ASN A 18 -4.33 -9.20 -9.33
CA ASN A 18 -3.60 -10.44 -9.59
C ASN A 18 -2.18 -10.44 -8.99
N THR A 19 -1.53 -9.27 -8.90
CA THR A 19 -0.20 -9.12 -8.31
C THR A 19 -0.25 -9.23 -6.78
N TYR A 20 -1.23 -8.61 -6.12
CA TYR A 20 -1.27 -8.51 -4.65
C TYR A 20 -2.06 -9.63 -3.96
N TYR A 21 -3.09 -10.19 -4.61
CA TYR A 21 -3.92 -11.25 -4.04
C TYR A 21 -3.12 -12.49 -3.56
N PRO A 22 -2.10 -12.99 -4.29
CA PRO A 22 -1.32 -14.16 -3.87
C PRO A 22 -0.51 -13.91 -2.58
N ILE A 23 -0.03 -12.69 -2.38
CA ILE A 23 0.81 -12.31 -1.24
C ILE A 23 -0.01 -12.38 0.06
N GLU A 24 -1.25 -11.90 0.03
CA GLU A 24 -2.07 -11.77 1.23
C GLU A 24 -2.99 -12.98 1.51
N ILE A 25 -3.49 -13.66 0.47
CA ILE A 25 -4.58 -14.64 0.62
C ILE A 25 -4.16 -16.08 0.25
N ASP A 26 -3.17 -16.27 -0.63
CA ASP A 26 -2.77 -17.62 -1.04
C ASP A 26 -1.91 -18.30 0.03
N ALA A 27 -2.55 -19.16 0.81
CA ALA A 27 -1.90 -19.95 1.86
C ALA A 27 -0.86 -20.96 1.32
N ASN A 28 -0.83 -21.22 0.00
CA ASN A 28 0.13 -22.13 -0.61
C ASN A 28 1.39 -21.43 -1.14
N LEU A 29 1.42 -20.10 -1.17
CA LEU A 29 2.59 -19.33 -1.61
C LEU A 29 3.71 -19.43 -0.57
N ARG A 30 4.92 -19.81 -0.99
CA ARG A 30 6.04 -19.94 -0.06
C ARG A 30 6.54 -18.57 0.39
N PHE A 31 7.13 -18.54 1.58
CA PHE A 31 7.66 -17.31 2.17
C PHE A 31 8.64 -16.57 1.25
N GLU A 32 9.54 -17.27 0.59
CA GLU A 32 10.52 -16.67 -0.33
C GLU A 32 9.87 -16.01 -1.56
N GLU A 33 8.84 -16.66 -2.12
CA GLU A 33 8.08 -16.15 -3.27
C GLU A 33 7.25 -14.92 -2.85
N LYS A 34 6.68 -14.96 -1.65
CA LYS A 34 5.96 -13.85 -1.02
C LYS A 34 6.90 -12.67 -0.74
N LEU A 35 8.11 -12.94 -0.25
CA LEU A 35 9.11 -11.92 0.08
C LEU A 35 9.56 -11.17 -1.17
N ALA A 36 9.82 -11.87 -2.27
CA ALA A 36 10.20 -11.24 -3.53
C ALA A 36 9.15 -10.21 -4.00
N LEU A 37 7.85 -10.56 -3.87
CA LEU A 37 6.74 -9.67 -4.22
C LEU A 37 6.55 -8.51 -3.22
N MET A 38 6.96 -8.68 -1.96
CA MET A 38 6.93 -7.63 -0.93
C MET A 38 8.11 -6.66 -1.03
N VAL A 39 9.22 -7.06 -1.67
CA VAL A 39 10.50 -6.32 -1.66
C VAL A 39 10.70 -5.45 -2.91
N GLU A 40 10.06 -5.71 -4.05
CA GLU A 40 10.25 -4.90 -5.26
C GLU A 40 9.58 -3.51 -5.16
N GLY A 41 10.44 -2.49 -5.02
CA GLY A 41 10.15 -1.12 -4.57
C GLY A 41 9.33 -0.20 -5.49
N ASP A 42 8.81 -0.66 -6.63
CA ASP A 42 7.96 0.17 -7.50
C ASP A 42 6.47 -0.19 -7.42
N GLY A 43 6.16 -1.46 -7.13
CA GLY A 43 4.77 -1.93 -7.09
C GLY A 43 3.94 -1.18 -6.06
N CYS A 44 4.52 -0.95 -4.87
CA CYS A 44 3.85 -0.32 -3.75
C CYS A 44 3.36 1.08 -4.11
N LYS A 45 4.20 1.89 -4.79
CA LYS A 45 3.82 3.23 -5.24
C LYS A 45 2.71 3.20 -6.29
N VAL A 46 2.86 2.33 -7.30
CA VAL A 46 1.83 2.16 -8.36
C VAL A 46 0.49 1.77 -7.74
N PHE A 47 0.48 0.91 -6.73
CA PHE A 47 -0.73 0.50 -6.02
C PHE A 47 -1.42 1.68 -5.33
N PHE A 48 -0.70 2.40 -4.46
CA PHE A 48 -1.26 3.55 -3.73
C PHE A 48 -1.76 4.65 -4.67
N ASP A 49 -0.96 5.00 -5.68
CA ASP A 49 -1.29 6.04 -6.65
C ASP A 49 -2.51 5.64 -7.48
N SER A 50 -2.55 4.40 -7.99
CA SER A 50 -3.68 3.93 -8.81
C SER A 50 -5.00 3.93 -8.03
N LEU A 51 -4.99 3.53 -6.76
CA LEU A 51 -6.20 3.56 -5.93
C LEU A 51 -6.67 5.00 -5.69
N SER A 52 -5.74 5.91 -5.43
CA SER A 52 -6.02 7.33 -5.23
C SER A 52 -6.61 7.99 -6.48
N GLU A 53 -5.99 7.78 -7.65
CA GLU A 53 -6.46 8.30 -8.94
C GLU A 53 -7.90 7.87 -9.26
N HIS A 54 -8.25 6.63 -8.89
CA HIS A 54 -9.57 6.07 -9.13
C HIS A 54 -10.55 6.26 -7.96
N GLN A 55 -10.17 7.02 -6.94
CA GLN A 55 -10.98 7.30 -5.75
C GLN A 55 -11.48 6.02 -5.06
N VAL A 56 -10.67 4.96 -5.08
CA VAL A 56 -10.96 3.71 -4.37
C VAL A 56 -10.55 3.86 -2.91
N PRO A 57 -11.46 3.70 -1.94
CA PRO A 57 -11.10 3.74 -0.52
C PRO A 57 -10.14 2.61 -0.16
N LEU A 58 -9.03 2.94 0.50
CA LEU A 58 -8.06 1.97 1.01
C LEU A 58 -8.10 1.99 2.54
N LEU A 59 -8.36 0.83 3.15
CA LEU A 59 -8.32 0.64 4.60
C LEU A 59 -7.10 -0.22 4.95
N ILE A 60 -6.16 0.33 5.72
CA ILE A 60 -5.01 -0.40 6.24
C ILE A 60 -5.29 -0.82 7.69
N LEU A 61 -5.32 -2.13 7.93
CA LEU A 61 -5.45 -2.72 9.27
C LEU A 61 -4.09 -3.24 9.73
N SER A 62 -3.48 -2.57 10.70
CA SER A 62 -2.15 -2.93 11.20
C SER A 62 -2.20 -3.29 12.68
N ALA A 63 -1.48 -4.36 13.05
CA ALA A 63 -1.22 -4.69 14.45
C ALA A 63 0.08 -4.06 14.98
N GLY A 64 0.80 -3.31 14.12
CA GLY A 64 2.04 -2.61 14.46
C GLY A 64 1.82 -1.22 15.07
N VAL A 65 2.84 -0.36 14.95
CA VAL A 65 2.80 1.03 15.44
C VAL A 65 2.35 1.96 14.32
N GLY A 66 1.19 2.59 14.52
CA GLY A 66 0.50 3.43 13.52
C GLY A 66 1.30 4.66 13.13
N ASP A 67 1.88 5.37 14.10
CA ASP A 67 2.67 6.58 13.85
C ASP A 67 3.89 6.30 12.96
N VAL A 68 4.55 5.17 13.19
CA VAL A 68 5.69 4.72 12.38
C VAL A 68 5.24 4.36 10.97
N LEU A 69 4.15 3.60 10.84
CA LEU A 69 3.59 3.22 9.55
C LEU A 69 3.21 4.46 8.73
N GLU A 70 2.46 5.38 9.32
CA GLU A 70 2.02 6.63 8.68
C GLU A 70 3.21 7.48 8.23
N GLU A 71 4.23 7.60 9.06
CA GLU A 71 5.42 8.38 8.71
C GLU A 71 6.20 7.74 7.57
N VAL A 72 6.32 6.40 7.54
CA VAL A 72 6.95 5.67 6.42
C VAL A 72 6.18 5.91 5.12
N ILE A 73 4.86 5.75 5.09
CA ILE A 73 4.07 5.95 3.85
C ILE A 73 4.03 7.43 3.43
N ARG A 74 4.12 8.37 4.38
CA ARG A 74 4.22 9.81 4.11
C ARG A 74 5.55 10.18 3.47
N GLN A 75 6.67 9.67 3.99
CA GLN A 75 8.01 9.90 3.43
C GLN A 75 8.16 9.30 2.03
N ASN A 76 7.45 8.22 1.73
CA ASN A 76 7.40 7.63 0.40
C ASN A 76 6.42 8.34 -0.56
N HIS A 77 5.77 9.43 -0.13
CA HIS A 77 4.82 10.22 -0.92
C HIS A 77 3.61 9.45 -1.45
N VAL A 78 3.16 8.44 -0.70
CA VAL A 78 2.03 7.56 -1.06
C VAL A 78 0.87 7.65 -0.07
N PHE A 79 0.93 8.58 0.90
CA PHE A 79 -0.15 8.79 1.86
C PHE A 79 -1.25 9.70 1.28
N HIS A 80 -2.15 9.10 0.50
CA HIS A 80 -3.23 9.77 -0.20
C HIS A 80 -4.50 9.95 0.66
N PRO A 81 -5.39 10.92 0.33
CA PRO A 81 -6.62 11.17 1.09
C PRO A 81 -7.64 10.01 1.10
N ASN A 82 -7.55 9.07 0.16
CA ASN A 82 -8.41 7.89 0.11
C ASN A 82 -7.98 6.77 1.09
N ILE A 83 -6.91 6.99 1.87
CA ILE A 83 -6.35 6.01 2.79
C ILE A 83 -6.85 6.27 4.21
N HIS A 84 -7.35 5.23 4.87
CA HIS A 84 -7.65 5.20 6.28
C HIS A 84 -6.80 4.13 6.97
N VAL A 85 -6.16 4.48 8.09
CA VAL A 85 -5.31 3.56 8.86
C VAL A 85 -5.97 3.28 10.20
N ILE A 86 -6.08 2.00 10.56
CA ILE A 86 -6.45 1.53 11.90
C ILE A 86 -5.27 0.73 12.44
N SER A 87 -4.68 1.21 13.51
CA SER A 87 -3.48 0.63 14.12
C SER A 87 -3.42 0.97 15.62
N ASN A 88 -2.41 0.43 16.31
CA ASN A 88 -2.04 0.91 17.65
C ASN A 88 -1.23 2.20 17.52
N TYR A 89 -1.73 3.29 18.08
CA TYR A 89 -1.05 4.60 18.05
C TYR A 89 -0.39 4.90 19.40
N MET A 90 0.75 5.55 19.33
CA MET A 90 1.48 6.04 20.49
C MET A 90 0.78 7.26 21.07
N GLU A 91 0.51 7.23 22.37
CA GLU A 91 0.09 8.41 23.13
C GLU A 91 1.35 9.00 23.76
N PHE A 92 1.60 10.29 23.54
CA PHE A 92 2.74 10.99 24.12
C PHE A 92 2.23 12.07 25.07
N ASP A 93 2.95 12.28 26.17
CA ASP A 93 2.71 13.41 27.07
C ASP A 93 3.15 14.74 26.46
N LEU A 94 2.94 15.84 27.20
CA LEU A 94 3.32 17.19 26.75
C LEU A 94 4.82 17.39 26.54
N THR A 95 5.66 16.47 27.03
CA THR A 95 7.11 16.49 26.87
C THR A 95 7.59 15.58 25.74
N GLY A 96 6.67 14.85 25.10
CA GLY A 96 6.98 13.91 24.02
C GLY A 96 7.48 12.55 24.52
N LEU A 97 7.19 12.19 25.78
CA LEU A 97 7.46 10.86 26.33
C LEU A 97 6.21 9.97 26.19
N LEU A 98 6.44 8.68 25.93
CA LEU A 98 5.41 7.63 25.89
C LEU A 98 4.83 7.34 27.28
#